data_AF-A0A971EVR9-F1
#
_entry.id   AF-A0A971EVR9-F1
#
_cell.length_a   1.000
_cell.length_b   1.000
_cell.length_c   1.000
_cell.angle_alpha   90.00
_cell.angle_beta   90.00
_cell.angle_gamma   90.00
#
_symmetry.space_group_name_H-M   'P 1'
#
loop_
_entity.id
_entity.type
_entity.pdbx_description
1 polymer ?
#
loop_
_entity_poly.entity_id
_entity_poly.type
_entity_poly.pdbx_seq_one_letter_code
_entity_poly.pdbx_strand_id
1 'polypeptide(L)' 'MYFWCSRCFRAFASVEDYPFECYFPGCDAGIYDIKTWESVQEKNPSLPEIPRQGEAYPPQGT' A
#
# COMPACT_ATOMS: atom_id res chain seq x y z
N MET A 1 -5.76 1.46 -9.79
CA MET A 1 -6.11 1.25 -8.36
C MET A 1 -5.00 1.74 -7.46
N TYR A 2 -5.28 1.90 -6.17
CA TYR A 2 -4.26 2.22 -5.16
C TYR A 2 -3.93 0.98 -4.35
N PHE A 3 -2.65 0.86 -4.02
CA PHE A 3 -2.08 -0.23 -3.26
C PHE A 3 -1.20 0.31 -2.15
N TRP A 4 -0.92 -0.55 -1.19
CA TRP A 4 -0.04 -0.28 -0.07
C TRP A 4 0.89 -1.47 0.14
N CYS A 5 2.15 -1.18 0.43
CA CYS A 5 3.17 -2.19 0.67
C CYS A 5 3.44 -2.36 2.16
N SER A 6 3.34 -3.58 2.69
CA SER A 6 3.62 -3.87 4.10
C SER A 6 5.10 -3.89 4.48
N ARG A 7 6.02 -3.77 3.51
CA ARG A 7 7.47 -3.68 3.79
C ARG A 7 7.96 -2.26 3.92
N CYS A 8 7.62 -1.40 2.96
CA CYS A 8 8.03 0.01 2.98
C CYS A 8 6.95 0.95 3.53
N PHE A 9 5.76 0.42 3.80
CA PHE A 9 4.57 1.14 4.30
C PHE A 9 4.07 2.23 3.34
N ARG A 10 4.55 2.28 2.10
CA ARG A 10 4.18 3.31 1.15
C ARG A 10 2.97 2.90 0.33
N ALA A 11 2.12 3.88 0.05
CA ALA A 11 1.07 3.73 -0.94
C ALA A 11 1.60 4.03 -2.36
N PHE A 12 1.06 3.34 -3.36
CA PHE A 12 1.37 3.56 -4.77
C PHE A 12 0.14 3.31 -5.63
N ALA A 13 0.11 3.88 -6.84
CA ALA A 13 -0.91 3.55 -7.83
C ALA A 13 -0.36 2.51 -8.81
N SER A 14 -1.21 1.58 -9.24
CA SER A 14 -0.93 0.70 -10.38
C SER A 14 -2.14 0.63 -11.30
N VAL A 15 -1.88 0.43 -12.58
CA VAL A 15 -2.89 0.09 -13.59
C VAL A 15 -3.24 -1.39 -13.58
N GLU A 16 -2.40 -2.22 -12.96
CA GLU A 16 -2.65 -3.64 -12.76
C GLU A 16 -3.61 -3.85 -11.58
N ASP A 17 -4.51 -4.83 -11.71
CA ASP A 17 -5.38 -5.23 -10.60
C ASP A 17 -4.61 -5.97 -9.49
N TYR A 18 -3.50 -6.63 -9.84
CA TYR A 18 -2.66 -7.41 -8.92
C TYR A 18 -1.17 -7.22 -9.24
N PRO A 19 -0.52 -6.15 -8.72
CA PRO A 19 0.92 -5.97 -8.89
C PRO A 19 1.70 -7.10 -8.22
N PHE A 20 2.70 -7.65 -8.93
CA PHE A 20 3.53 -8.74 -8.42
C PHE A 20 4.66 -8.27 -7.49
N GLU A 21 5.04 -7.00 -7.57
CA GLU A 21 6.12 -6.38 -6.79
C GLU A 21 5.80 -4.93 -6.44
N CYS A 22 6.47 -4.41 -5.41
CA CYS A 22 6.32 -3.01 -5.03
C CYS A 22 7.07 -2.10 -6.00
N TYR A 23 6.42 -1.00 -6.43
CA TYR A 23 7.01 -0.04 -7.36
C TYR A 23 8.22 0.72 -6.81
N PHE A 24 8.42 0.77 -5.48
CA PHE A 24 9.47 1.61 -4.89
C PHE A 24 10.85 0.95 -5.00
N PRO A 25 11.87 1.66 -5.55
CA PRO A 25 13.23 1.15 -5.61
C PRO A 25 13.76 0.77 -4.22
N GLY A 26 14.37 -0.41 -4.12
CA GLY A 26 14.91 -0.94 -2.87
C GLY A 26 13.87 -1.56 -1.93
N CYS A 27 12.65 -1.79 -2.40
CA CYS A 27 11.65 -2.56 -1.67
C CYS A 27 11.52 -3.98 -2.26
N ASP A 28 12.00 -5.00 -1.54
CA ASP A 28 11.90 -6.41 -1.96
C ASP A 28 10.52 -7.02 -1.66
N ALA A 29 9.46 -6.21 -1.65
CA ALA A 29 8.11 -6.66 -1.40
C ALA A 29 7.52 -7.34 -2.63
N GLY A 30 7.01 -8.56 -2.44
CA GLY A 30 6.29 -9.30 -3.46
C GLY A 30 4.78 -9.14 -3.33
N ILE A 31 4.04 -9.83 -4.19
CA ILE A 31 2.58 -9.84 -4.25
C ILE A 31 1.90 -10.04 -2.87
N TYR A 32 2.48 -10.86 -1.99
CA TYR A 32 1.92 -11.14 -0.66
C TYR A 32 2.05 -9.96 0.32
N ASP A 33 3.05 -9.10 0.11
CA ASP A 33 3.30 -7.89 0.88
C ASP A 33 2.47 -6.70 0.38
N ILE A 34 1.72 -6.86 -0.72
CA ILE A 34 0.91 -5.80 -1.30
C ILE A 34 -0.56 -6.00 -0.90
N LYS A 35 -1.21 -4.91 -0.51
CA LYS A 35 -2.63 -4.86 -0.17
C LYS A 35 -3.31 -3.78 -1.01
N THR A 36 -4.57 -4.01 -1.35
CA THR A 36 -5.40 -2.95 -1.93
C THR A 36 -5.58 -1.85 -0.89
N TRP A 37 -5.60 -0.60 -1.34
CA TRP A 37 -5.81 0.54 -0.44
C TRP A 37 -7.16 0.45 0.28
N GLU A 38 -8.20 -0.02 -0.41
CA GLU A 38 -9.52 -0.27 0.17
C GLU A 38 -9.44 -1.19 1.40
N SER A 39 -8.73 -2.32 1.31
CA SER A 39 -8.56 -3.23 2.45
C SER A 39 -7.75 -2.62 3.59
N VAL A 40 -6.82 -1.71 3.28
CA VAL A 40 -6.08 -0.96 4.30
C VAL A 40 -6.99 0.03 5.02
N GLN A 41 -7.88 0.71 4.30
CA GLN A 41 -8.85 1.66 4.85
C GLN A 41 -9.95 0.97 5.67
N GLU A 42 -10.45 -0.18 5.23
CA GLU A 42 -11.42 -0.97 6.01
C GLU A 42 -10.90 -1.27 7.42
N LYS A 43 -9.58 -1.49 7.55
CA LYS A 43 -8.91 -1.71 8.83
C LYS A 43 -8.50 -0.42 9.55
N ASN A 44 -8.35 0.68 8.81
CA ASN A 44 -7.87 1.97 9.31
C ASN A 44 -8.76 3.10 8.76
N PRO A 45 -10.00 3.24 9.26
CA PRO A 45 -10.97 4.19 8.70
C PRO A 45 -10.59 5.68 8.92
N SER A 46 -9.52 5.96 9.66
CA SER A 46 -8.95 7.29 9.81
C SER A 46 -8.02 7.71 8.65
N LEU A 47 -7.64 6.77 7.77
CA LEU A 47 -6.83 7.07 6.59
C LEU A 47 -7.66 7.81 5.52
N PRO A 48 -7.01 8.65 4.68
CA PRO A 48 -7.72 9.40 3.64
C PRO A 48 -8.32 8.46 2.59
N GLU A 49 -9.43 8.88 1.97
CA GLU A 49 -10.11 8.13 0.90
C GLU A 49 -9.15 7.76 -0.24
N ILE A 50 -8.30 8.71 -0.61
CA ILE A 50 -7.28 8.57 -1.65
C ILE A 50 -5.90 8.74 -0.99
N PRO A 51 -4.98 7.77 -1.13
CA PRO A 51 -3.65 7.90 -0.56
C PRO A 51 -2.80 8.85 -1.39
N ARG A 52 -1.84 9.49 -0.73
CA ARG A 52 -0.74 10.16 -1.41
C ARG A 52 0.30 9.13 -1.82
N GLN A 53 0.58 9.05 -3.11
CA GLN A 53 1.58 8.13 -3.64
C GLN A 53 2.96 8.46 -3.06
N GLY A 54 3.68 7.46 -2.58
CA GLY A 54 4.99 7.61 -1.93
C GLY A 54 4.93 7.96 -0.45
N GLU A 55 3.78 8.37 0.08
CA GLU A 55 3.61 8.63 1.51
C GLU A 55 3.56 7.32 2.29
N ALA A 56 4.24 7.29 3.43
CA ALA A 56 4.28 6.14 4.32
C ALA A 56 3.08 6.18 5.29
N TYR A 57 2.31 5.10 5.29
CA TYR A 57 1.19 4.83 6.18
C TYR A 57 1.56 3.63 7.06
N PRO A 58 2.12 3.84 8.26
CA PRO A 58 2.48 2.74 9.15
C PRO A 58 1.23 1.95 9.57
N PRO A 59 1.35 0.64 9.84
CA PRO A 59 0.24 -0.14 10.39
C PRO A 59 -0.18 0.46 11.73
N GLN A 60 -1.48 0.69 11.95
CA GLN A 60 -1.95 1.11 13.28
C GLN A 60 -1.86 -0.08 14.24
N GLY A 61 -1.24 0.14 15.41
CA GLY A 61 -1.07 -0.85 16.47
C GLY A 61 0.36 -1.39 16.59
N THR A 62 1.22 -0.62 17.27
CA THR A 62 2.21 -1.21 18.19
C THR A 62 1.57 -1.39 19.55
#